data_AF-X1G9S4-F1
#
_entry.id   AF-X1G9S4-F1
#
_cell.length_a   1.000
_cell.length_b   1.000
_cell.length_c   1.000
_cell.angle_alpha   90.00
_cell.angle_beta   90.00
_cell.angle_gamma   90.00
#
_symmetry.space_group_name_H-M   'P 1'
#
loop_
_entity.id
_entity.type
_entity.pdbx_description
1 polymer ?
#
loop_
_entity_poly.entity_id
_entity_poly.type
_entity_poly.pdbx_seq_one_letter_code
_entity_poly.pdbx_strand_id
1 'polypeptide(L)' 'KLTPNYLGIISLHDGSMINSVGASYDFTDDFSVTFSYVSVLGEQTSKLGQMGSAEGLYLVGEWSF' A
#
# COMPACT_ATOMS: atom_id res chain seq x y z
N LYS A 1 14.15 5.42 12.30
CA LYS A 1 14.03 3.98 12.69
C LYS A 1 13.31 3.23 11.57
N LEU A 2 13.68 1.98 11.25
CA LEU A 2 12.98 1.22 10.19
C LEU A 2 11.75 0.51 10.74
N THR A 3 10.60 0.71 10.11
CA THR A 3 9.30 0.14 10.51
C THR A 3 8.65 -0.54 9.30
N PRO A 4 8.64 -1.89 9.22
CA PRO A 4 7.94 -2.60 8.16
C PRO A 4 6.41 -2.54 8.38
N ASN A 5 5.66 -2.53 7.29
CA ASN A 5 4.20 -2.58 7.30
C ASN A 5 3.66 -3.54 6.22
N TYR A 6 2.52 -4.16 6.53
CA TYR A 6 1.82 -5.09 5.66
C TYR A 6 0.31 -4.89 5.80
N LEU A 7 -0.41 -4.86 4.68
CA LEU A 7 -1.86 -4.82 4.64
C LEU A 7 -2.38 -5.81 3.59
N GLY A 8 -3.30 -6.68 4.01
CA GLY A 8 -4.02 -7.60 3.12
C GLY A 8 -5.52 -7.41 3.25
N ILE A 9 -6.22 -7.28 2.12
CA ILE A 9 -7.68 -7.19 2.07
C ILE A 9 -8.19 -8.25 1.11
N ILE A 10 -9.22 -8.99 1.51
CA ILE A 10 -9.90 -9.98 0.67
C ILE A 10 -11.39 -9.66 0.67
N SER A 11 -11.98 -9.54 -0.52
CA SER A 11 -13.41 -9.44 -0.70
C SER A 11 -14.03 -10.83 -0.67
N LEU A 12 -14.91 -11.06 0.31
CA LEU A 12 -15.65 -12.34 0.42
C LEU A 12 -16.74 -12.50 -0.65
N HIS A 13 -17.15 -11.42 -1.30
CA HIS A 13 -18.22 -11.43 -2.29
C HIS A 13 -17.77 -11.99 -3.65
N ASP A 14 -16.56 -11.64 -4.07
CA ASP A 14 -16.04 -11.95 -5.41
C ASP A 14 -14.61 -12.52 -5.39
N GLY A 15 -14.03 -12.74 -4.21
CA GLY A 15 -12.69 -13.31 -4.05
C GLY A 15 -11.54 -12.40 -4.46
N SER A 16 -11.82 -11.13 -4.78
CA SER A 16 -10.79 -10.15 -5.12
C SER A 16 -9.91 -9.80 -3.91
N MET A 17 -8.67 -9.41 -4.16
CA MET A 17 -7.65 -9.21 -3.14
C MET A 17 -6.82 -7.95 -3.38
N ILE A 18 -6.40 -7.30 -2.30
CA ILE A 18 -5.36 -6.25 -2.28
C ILE A 18 -4.26 -6.70 -1.34
N ASN A 19 -3.02 -6.56 -1.77
CA ASN A 19 -1.83 -6.81 -0.99
C ASN A 19 -0.93 -5.58 -1.04
N SER A 20 -0.55 -5.05 0.13
CA SER A 20 0.38 -3.94 0.26
C SER A 20 1.51 -4.32 1.18
N VAL A 21 2.74 -4.10 0.70
CA VAL A 21 3.97 -4.30 1.46
C VAL A 21 4.73 -3.00 1.49
N GLY A 22 5.23 -2.60 2.65
CA GLY A 22 5.95 -1.35 2.76
C GLY A 22 6.93 -1.31 3.92
N ALA A 23 7.74 -0.25 3.90
CA ALA A 23 8.62 0.10 4.98
C ALA A 23 8.69 1.61 5.11
N SER A 24 8.65 2.07 6.35
CA SER A 24 8.86 3.46 6.72
C SER A 24 10.19 3.61 7.42
N TYR A 25 10.89 4.71 7.15
CA TYR A 25 12.15 5.05 7.78
C TYR A 25 12.13 6.50 8.26
N ASP A 26 12.28 6.68 9.57
CA ASP A 26 12.50 8.00 10.14
C ASP A 26 13.97 8.39 9.91
N PHE A 27 14.18 9.40 9.08
CA PHE A 27 15.48 9.98 8.77
C PHE A 27 15.93 10.92 9.89
N THR A 28 14.99 11.70 10.43
CA THR A 28 15.13 12.53 11.63
C THR A 28 13.86 12.40 12.47
N ASP A 29 13.82 13.03 13.65
CA ASP A 29 12.60 13.05 14.47
C ASP A 29 11.43 13.79 13.77
N ASP A 30 11.76 14.67 12.82
CA ASP A 30 10.80 15.52 12.09
C ASP A 30 10.53 15.06 10.65
N PHE A 31 11.29 14.07 10.14
CA PHE A 31 11.19 13.58 8.77
C PHE A 31 11.11 12.05 8.70
N SER A 32 10.03 11.56 8.12
CA SER A 32 9.87 10.16 7.75
C SER A 32 9.64 9.98 6.26
N VAL A 33 10.11 8.86 5.73
CA VAL A 33 9.82 8.41 4.36
C VAL A 33 9.19 7.04 4.42
N THR A 34 8.13 6.85 3.65
CA THR A 34 7.48 5.56 3.47
C THR A 34 7.57 5.13 2.02
N PHE A 35 8.01 3.90 1.83
CA PHE A 35 8.00 3.20 0.55
C PHE A 35 7.03 2.03 0.64
N SER A 36 6.09 1.93 -0.31
CA SER A 36 5.13 0.84 -0.35
C SER A 36 4.84 0.38 -1.78
N TYR A 37 4.66 -0.93 -1.94
CA TYR A 37 4.19 -1.56 -3.15
C TYR A 37 2.81 -2.16 -2.92
N VAL A 38 1.87 -1.84 -3.79
CA VAL A 38 0.50 -2.37 -3.76
C VAL A 38 0.26 -3.21 -5.01
N SER A 39 -0.33 -4.39 -4.82
CA SER A 39 -0.82 -5.27 -5.87
C SER A 39 -2.29 -5.58 -5.64
N VAL A 40 -3.07 -5.56 -6.72
CA VAL A 40 -4.51 -5.79 -6.70
C VAL A 40 -4.82 -6.94 -7.65
N LEU A 41 -5.51 -7.97 -7.15
CA LEU A 41 -5.92 -9.13 -7.91
C LEU A 41 -7.44 -9.25 -7.89
N GLY A 42 -8.08 -9.20 -9.06
CA GLY A 42 -9.53 -9.39 -9.18
C GLY A 42 -10.00 -9.08 -10.59
N GLU A 43 -11.21 -9.53 -10.94
CA GLU A 43 -11.81 -9.16 -12.21
C GLU A 43 -12.10 -7.65 -12.28
N GLN A 44 -12.02 -7.03 -13.46
CA GLN A 44 -12.28 -5.59 -13.64
C GLN A 44 -13.69 -5.17 -13.21
N THR A 45 -14.61 -6.11 -13.09
CA THR A 45 -15.98 -5.91 -12.60
C THR A 45 -16.06 -5.83 -11.07
N SER A 46 -15.08 -6.39 -10.37
CA SER A 46 -14.97 -6.36 -8.90
C SER A 46 -14.72 -4.94 -8.39
N LYS A 47 -15.23 -4.59 -7.20
CA LYS A 47 -14.92 -3.30 -6.58
C LYS A 47 -13.42 -3.11 -6.31
N LEU A 48 -12.71 -4.18 -5.91
CA LEU A 48 -11.27 -4.13 -5.72
C LEU A 48 -10.56 -4.23 -7.08
N GLY A 49 -11.05 -5.06 -8.00
CA GLY A 49 -10.50 -5.11 -9.37
C GLY A 49 -10.75 -3.83 -10.20
N GLN A 50 -11.70 -2.98 -9.84
CA GLN A 50 -11.87 -1.61 -10.39
C GLN A 50 -10.82 -0.64 -9.84
N MET A 51 -10.24 -0.90 -8.65
CA MET A 51 -8.97 -0.29 -8.26
C MET A 51 -7.79 -0.84 -9.09
N GLY A 52 -8.04 -1.88 -9.91
CA GLY A 52 -7.10 -2.70 -10.68
C GLY A 52 -6.48 -2.05 -11.91
N SER A 53 -5.82 -0.91 -11.73
CA SER A 53 -4.62 -0.60 -12.52
C SER A 53 -3.46 -0.06 -11.68
N ALA A 54 -3.60 -0.04 -10.36
CA ALA A 54 -2.58 0.49 -9.46
C ALA A 54 -1.65 -0.63 -8.96
N GLU A 55 -0.88 -1.24 -9.86
CA GLU A 55 0.41 -1.80 -9.45
C GLU A 55 1.37 -0.62 -9.35
N GLY A 56 1.63 -0.20 -8.12
CA GLY A 56 2.28 1.09 -7.87
C GLY A 56 3.35 0.97 -6.82
N LEU A 57 4.52 1.51 -7.15
CA LEU A 57 5.47 1.93 -6.14
C LEU A 57 5.08 3.33 -5.68
N TYR A 58 4.81 3.46 -4.40
CA TYR A 58 4.47 4.72 -3.76
C TYR A 58 5.64 5.13 -2.86
N LEU A 59 6.07 6.39 -3.02
CA LEU A 59 7.03 7.04 -2.16
C LEU A 59 6.35 8.27 -1.56
N VAL A 60 6.29 8.33 -0.23
CA VAL A 60 5.69 9.44 0.50
C VAL A 60 6.71 9.94 1.52
N GLY A 61 6.96 11.25 1.53
CA GLY A 61 7.74 11.92 2.57
C GLY A 61 6.82 12.78 3.40
N GLU A 62 6.93 12.68 4.73
CA GLU A 62 6.17 13.50 5.67
C GLU A 62 7.13 14.31 6.54
N TRP A 63 6.92 15.63 6.57
CA TRP A 63 7.61 16.58 7.44
C TRP A 63 6.61 17.17 8.43
N SER A 64 6.94 17.11 9.71
CA SER A 64 6.14 17.71 10.79
C SER A 64 6.94 18.85 11.45
N PHE A 65 6.28 20.00 11.64
CA PHE A 65 6.85 21.22 12.23
C PHE A 65 6.30 21.46 13.65
#